data_AF-A0A917S697-F1
#
_entry.id   AF-A0A917S697-F1
#
_cell.length_a   1.000
_cell.length_b   1.000
_cell.length_c   1.000
_cell.angle_alpha   90.00
_cell.angle_beta   90.00
_cell.angle_gamma   90.00
#
_symmetry.space_group_name_H-M   'P 1'
#
loop_
_entity.id
_entity.type
_entity.pdbx_description
1 polymer ?
#
loop_
_entity_poly.entity_id
_entity_poly.type
_entity_poly.pdbx_seq_one_letter_code
_entity_poly.pdbx_strand_id
1 'polypeptide(L)'
;MDYHAFVSTVKEVSGISDKKVNFLFLILSMDFHYSFKNTEESSVLFDTHMEKWLSQYFNRPVSKKETSEICSIVSPENPALFCPYIWNSERQMKK
;
A
#
# COMPACT_ATOMS: atom_id res chain seq x y z
N MET A 1 -15.77 -6.09 7.24
CA MET A 1 -14.82 -6.67 8.22
C MET A 1 -13.92 -5.56 8.75
N ASP A 2 -13.41 -5.66 9.97
CA ASP A 2 -12.42 -4.71 10.49
C ASP A 2 -11.02 -4.98 9.86
N TYR A 3 -10.29 -3.93 9.47
CA TYR A 3 -8.98 -4.06 8.82
C TYR A 3 -7.95 -4.77 9.70
N HIS A 4 -7.86 -4.43 10.99
CA HIS A 4 -6.90 -5.06 11.89
C HIS A 4 -7.24 -6.53 12.15
N ALA A 5 -8.53 -6.84 12.30
CA ALA A 5 -8.98 -8.23 12.39
C ALA A 5 -8.59 -9.03 11.15
N PHE A 6 -8.80 -8.47 9.95
CA PHE A 6 -8.36 -9.09 8.69
C PHE A 6 -6.85 -9.35 8.66
N VAL A 7 -6.04 -8.34 9.01
CA VAL A 7 -4.58 -8.47 9.01
C VAL A 7 -4.14 -9.56 9.98
N SER A 8 -4.70 -9.58 11.20
CA SER A 8 -4.37 -10.59 12.21
C SER A 8 -4.68 -11.99 11.70
N THR A 9 -5.90 -12.24 11.21
CA THR A 9 -6.33 -13.55 10.72
C THR A 9 -5.47 -14.03 9.55
N VAL A 10 -5.21 -13.17 8.57
CA VAL A 10 -4.45 -13.57 7.38
C VAL A 10 -2.98 -13.84 7.72
N LYS A 11 -2.40 -13.13 8.69
CA LYS A 11 -1.01 -13.33 9.13
C LYS A 11 -0.78 -14.59 9.97
N GLU A 12 -1.82 -15.29 10.41
CA GLU A 12 -1.68 -16.62 11.02
C GLU A 12 -1.19 -17.65 9.99
N VAL A 13 -1.39 -17.40 8.70
CA VAL A 13 -0.84 -18.24 7.63
C VAL A 13 0.66 -17.99 7.48
N SER A 14 1.45 -19.05 7.69
CA SER A 14 2.91 -18.99 7.56
C SER A 14 3.35 -18.47 6.19
N GLY A 15 4.32 -17.55 6.18
CA GLY A 15 4.88 -16.95 4.97
C GLY A 15 4.12 -15.74 4.41
N ILE A 16 3.07 -15.27 5.09
CA ILE A 16 2.39 -14.01 4.77
C ILE A 16 3.06 -12.83 5.49
N SER A 17 3.63 -11.92 4.70
CA SER A 17 4.20 -10.66 5.19
C SER A 17 3.19 -9.51 5.15
N ASP A 18 3.50 -8.39 5.80
CA ASP A 18 2.67 -7.18 5.81
C ASP A 18 2.36 -6.68 4.39
N LYS A 19 3.33 -6.78 3.48
CA LYS A 19 3.13 -6.42 2.06
C LYS A 19 2.10 -7.33 1.41
N LYS A 20 2.19 -8.65 1.63
CA LYS A 20 1.28 -9.63 1.01
C LYS A 20 -0.15 -9.45 1.51
N VAL A 21 -0.35 -9.25 2.81
CA VAL A 21 -1.69 -9.06 3.38
C VAL A 21 -2.32 -7.75 2.93
N ASN A 22 -1.56 -6.66 2.84
CA ASN A 22 -2.09 -5.39 2.32
C ASN A 22 -2.39 -5.47 0.82
N PHE A 23 -1.61 -6.24 0.06
CA PHE A 23 -1.90 -6.47 -1.35
C PHE A 23 -3.20 -7.27 -1.54
N LEU A 24 -3.42 -8.31 -0.72
CA LEU A 24 -4.68 -9.05 -0.70
C LEU A 24 -5.87 -8.16 -0.29
N PHE A 25 -5.70 -7.32 0.74
CA PHE A 25 -6.70 -6.34 1.15
C PHE A 25 -7.13 -5.45 -0.02
N LEU A 26 -6.18 -4.92 -0.80
CA LEU A 26 -6.49 -4.09 -1.96
C LEU A 26 -7.25 -4.87 -3.05
N ILE A 27 -6.83 -6.09 -3.36
CA ILE A 27 -7.55 -6.95 -4.33
C ILE A 27 -8.99 -7.15 -3.88
N LEU A 28 -9.21 -7.55 -2.63
CA LEU A 28 -10.55 -7.77 -2.09
C LEU A 28 -11.41 -6.49 -2.11
N SER A 29 -10.79 -5.35 -1.81
CA SER A 29 -11.50 -4.06 -1.77
C SER A 29 -11.83 -3.53 -3.16
N MET A 30 -10.89 -3.61 -4.10
CA MET A 30 -11.01 -3.00 -5.44
C MET A 30 -11.69 -3.93 -6.45
N ASP A 31 -11.25 -5.18 -6.52
CA ASP A 31 -11.68 -6.12 -7.56
C ASP A 31 -12.95 -6.87 -7.15
N PHE A 32 -13.10 -7.13 -5.84
CA PHE A 32 -14.25 -7.87 -5.29
C PHE A 32 -15.23 -6.98 -4.51
N HIS A 33 -14.99 -5.66 -4.47
CA HIS A 33 -15.83 -4.68 -3.78
C HIS A 33 -16.16 -5.04 -2.32
N TYR A 34 -15.25 -5.76 -1.65
CA TYR A 34 -15.43 -6.14 -0.27
C TYR A 34 -15.22 -4.92 0.65
N SER A 35 -16.18 -4.65 1.53
CA SER A 35 -16.11 -3.50 2.42
C SER A 35 -15.33 -3.81 3.72
N PHE A 36 -14.31 -3.00 3.96
CA PHE A 36 -13.54 -2.99 5.19
C PHE A 36 -13.84 -1.72 6.00
N LYS A 37 -13.77 -1.84 7.32
CA LYS A 37 -13.74 -0.71 8.25
C LYS A 37 -12.28 -0.39 8.59
N ASN A 38 -12.03 0.86 8.97
CA ASN A 38 -10.71 1.35 9.41
C ASN A 38 -9.63 1.18 8.32
N THR A 39 -9.98 1.49 7.06
CA THR A 39 -9.07 1.35 5.91
C THR A 39 -7.96 2.41 5.89
N GLU A 40 -8.16 3.51 6.59
CA GLU A 40 -7.20 4.58 6.84
C GLU A 40 -5.95 4.07 7.60
N GLU A 41 -6.08 2.94 8.30
CA GLU A 41 -4.98 2.29 9.03
C GLU A 41 -4.20 1.31 8.14
N SER A 42 -4.54 1.20 6.85
CA SER A 42 -3.86 0.29 5.93
C SER A 42 -2.38 0.61 5.78
N SER A 43 -1.56 -0.44 5.74
CA SER A 43 -0.11 -0.27 5.65
C SER A 43 0.33 -0.15 4.20
N VAL A 44 1.18 0.83 3.95
CA VAL A 44 1.75 1.09 2.63
C VAL A 44 2.50 -0.12 2.08
N LEU A 45 2.28 -0.41 0.79
CA LEU A 45 2.99 -1.46 0.05
C LEU A 45 4.40 -0.99 -0.36
N PHE A 46 5.23 -0.69 0.63
CA PHE A 46 6.59 -0.21 0.41
C PHE A 46 7.42 -1.24 -0.38
N ASP A 47 8.01 -0.80 -1.48
CA ASP A 47 8.94 -1.56 -2.29
C ASP A 47 9.90 -0.67 -3.08
N THR A 48 10.77 -1.29 -3.87
CA THR A 48 11.79 -0.61 -4.66
C THR A 48 11.21 0.33 -5.71
N HIS A 49 9.97 0.13 -6.17
CA HIS A 49 9.32 1.05 -7.11
C HIS A 49 8.88 2.32 -6.39
N MET A 50 8.19 2.16 -5.25
CA MET A 50 7.77 3.29 -4.41
C MET A 50 8.96 4.11 -3.92
N GLU A 51 10.01 3.44 -3.43
CA GLU A 51 11.23 4.08 -2.96
C GLU A 51 11.91 4.89 -4.08
N LYS A 52 12.07 4.30 -5.27
CA LYS A 52 12.69 4.98 -6.41
C LYS A 52 11.86 6.16 -6.87
N TRP A 53 10.55 5.99 -7.02
CA TRP A 53 9.66 7.05 -7.50
C TRP A 53 9.67 8.24 -6.54
N LEU A 54 9.51 8.00 -5.24
CA LEU A 54 9.56 9.06 -4.24
C LEU A 54 10.95 9.69 -4.15
N SER A 55 12.01 8.90 -4.21
CA SER A 55 13.37 9.44 -4.15
C SER A 55 13.71 10.32 -5.34
N GLN A 56 13.21 9.98 -6.54
CA GLN A 56 13.32 10.81 -7.73
C GLN A 56 12.48 12.08 -7.59
N TYR A 57 11.22 11.97 -7.13
CA TYR A 57 10.32 13.09 -6.96
C TYR A 57 10.87 14.15 -5.99
N PHE A 58 11.44 13.72 -4.86
CA PHE A 58 12.03 14.61 -3.85
C PHE A 58 13.52 14.91 -4.06
N ASN A 59 14.14 14.36 -5.11
CA ASN A 59 15.58 14.48 -5.40
C ASN A 59 16.49 14.13 -4.21
N ARG A 60 16.11 13.11 -3.43
CA ARG A 60 16.87 12.59 -2.28
C ARG A 60 16.38 11.19 -1.91
N PRO A 61 17.16 10.37 -1.20
CA PRO A 61 16.65 9.12 -0.62
C PRO A 61 15.47 9.38 0.32
N VAL A 62 14.45 8.53 0.24
CA VAL A 62 13.26 8.55 1.11
C VAL A 62 13.16 7.23 1.86
N SER A 63 13.05 7.29 3.18
CA SER A 63 12.94 6.10 4.02
C SER A 63 11.56 5.43 3.94
N LYS A 64 11.47 4.17 4.37
CA LYS A 64 10.18 3.48 4.53
C LYS A 64 9.21 4.26 5.43
N LYS A 65 9.71 4.86 6.52
CA LYS A 65 8.89 5.64 7.45
C LYS A 65 8.31 6.88 6.77
N GLU A 66 9.15 7.67 6.10
CA GLU A 66 8.71 8.85 5.35
C GLU A 66 7.73 8.46 4.23
N THR A 67 7.98 7.33 3.56
CA THR A 67 7.06 6.83 2.54
C THR A 67 5.68 6.53 3.13
N SER A 68 5.62 5.88 4.29
CA SER A 68 4.36 5.65 5.00
C SER A 68 3.64 6.95 5.32
N GLU A 69 4.36 7.94 5.85
CA GLU A 69 3.79 9.26 6.18
C GLU A 69 3.23 9.97 4.93
N ILE A 70 3.99 9.98 3.82
CA ILE A 70 3.57 10.59 2.56
C ILE A 70 2.29 9.93 2.03
N CYS A 71 2.25 8.59 1.99
CA CYS A 71 1.06 7.88 1.49
C CYS A 71 -0.16 8.13 2.37
N SER A 72 0.01 8.22 3.70
CA SER A 72 -1.10 8.55 4.60
C SER A 72 -1.60 9.99 4.42
N ILE A 73 -0.74 10.91 3.99
CA ILE A 73 -1.15 12.29 3.64
C ILE A 73 -1.88 12.33 2.30
N VAL A 74 -1.39 11.59 1.29
CA VAL A 74 -1.92 11.63 -0.08
C VAL A 74 -3.19 10.79 -0.23
N SER A 75 -3.30 9.68 0.50
CA SER A 75 -4.43 8.76 0.45
C SER A 75 -4.90 8.43 1.87
N PRO A 76 -5.46 9.41 2.60
CA PRO A 76 -5.79 9.26 4.02
C PRO A 76 -6.83 8.17 4.29
N GLU A 77 -7.73 7.91 3.35
CA GLU A 77 -8.77 6.87 3.52
C GLU A 77 -8.25 5.45 3.28
N ASN A 78 -7.14 5.30 2.54
CA ASN A 78 -6.51 4.02 2.24
C ASN A 78 -5.05 4.24 1.80
N PRO A 79 -4.10 4.34 2.74
CA PRO A 79 -2.69 4.59 2.39
C PRO A 79 -2.09 3.53 1.47
N ALA A 80 -2.55 2.28 1.54
CA ALA A 80 -2.07 1.20 0.68
C ALA A 80 -2.43 1.41 -0.82
N LEU A 81 -3.52 2.13 -1.11
CA LEU A 81 -4.02 2.37 -2.47
C LEU A 81 -3.08 3.22 -3.33
N PHE A 82 -2.22 4.03 -2.71
CA PHE A 82 -1.31 4.89 -3.46
C PHE A 82 -0.27 4.10 -4.26
N CYS A 83 0.17 2.94 -3.77
CA CYS A 83 1.22 2.15 -4.43
C CYS A 83 0.78 1.60 -5.81
N PRO A 84 -0.39 0.96 -5.96
CA PRO A 84 -0.89 0.56 -7.28
C PRO A 84 -0.99 1.70 -8.29
N TYR A 85 -1.36 2.91 -7.84
CA TYR A 85 -1.42 4.09 -8.69
C TYR A 85 -0.03 4.44 -9.25
N ILE A 86 0.99 4.49 -8.38
CA ILE A 86 2.38 4.74 -8.80
C ILE A 86 2.87 3.65 -9.76
N TRP A 87 2.64 2.37 -9.46
CA TRP A 87 3.01 1.26 -10.35
C TRP A 87 2.34 1.34 -11.72
N ASN A 88 1.10 1.83 -11.79
CA ASN A 88 0.44 2.07 -13.08
C ASN A 88 1.08 3.24 -13.82
N SER A 89 1.33 4.36 -13.15
CA SER A 89 1.98 5.53 -13.74
C SER A 89 3.36 5.20 -14.32
N GLU A 90 4.21 4.49 -13.58
CA GLU A 90 5.53 4.05 -14.06
C GLU A 90 5.44 3.15 -15.30
N ARG A 91 4.41 2.28 -15.37
CA ARG A 91 4.20 1.40 -16.53
C ARG A 91 3.80 2.17 -17.79
N GLN A 92 3.06 3.27 -17.64
CA GLN A 92 2.65 4.10 -18.79
C GLN A 92 3.80 4.97 -19.30
N MET A 93 4.70 5.45 -18.42
CA MET A 93 5.87 6.25 -18.82
C MET A 93 6.95 5.47 -19.60
N LYS A 94 6.90 4.13 -19.54
CA LYS A 94 7.85 3.25 -20.25
C LYS A 94 7.36 2.79 -21.62
N LYS A 95 6.17 3.24 -22.05
CA LYS A 95 5.64 3.01 -23.40
C LYS A 95 5.92 4.21 -24.28
#